data_AF-A0A7S2RR96-F1
#
_entry.id   AF-A0A7S2RR96-F1
#
_cell.length_a   1.000
_cell.length_b   1.000
_cell.length_c   1.000
_cell.angle_alpha   90.00
_cell.angle_beta   90.00
_cell.angle_gamma   90.00
#
_symmetry.space_group_name_H-M   'P 1'
#
loop_
_entity.id
_entity.type
_entity.pdbx_description
1 polymer ?
#
loop_
_entity_poly.entity_id
_entity_poly.type
_entity_poly.pdbx_seq_one_letter_code
_entity_poly.pdbx_strand_id
1 'polypeptide(L)'
;RLEVNAWHRILKVRSLVLSPSDNVDAWLRFASLCRQSGNFPLSERILVDHLRILSPGASPRMGADVFGHSGVLAGPVQETQSSAIHQRVQYSYYKYLWSVGEQNRALDGVRQLCQALIQNPGPNTGLLVKSLLKTGDWRLAQVPHGARVDRDTQNAVLASYQNATQLDPSNYKGWHSWAMVNFAIMEQLKGGAHTSTSGQPSEKEQEGEDGEVVAPLPLPPEHHHQFQTAQQQQQQQQQ
;
A
#
# COMPACT_ATOMS: atom_id res chain seq x y z
N ARG A 1 -7.21 -26.12 2.55
CA ARG A 1 -6.37 -27.24 2.05
C ARG A 1 -6.89 -27.82 0.73
N LEU A 2 -8.18 -28.16 0.61
CA LEU A 2 -8.76 -28.68 -0.65
C LEU A 2 -8.63 -27.70 -1.83
N GLU A 3 -8.81 -26.41 -1.57
CA GLU A 3 -8.68 -25.36 -2.57
C GLU A 3 -7.26 -25.25 -3.14
N VAL A 4 -6.22 -25.27 -2.29
CA VAL A 4 -4.81 -25.22 -2.71
C VAL A 4 -4.46 -26.40 -3.63
N ASN A 5 -4.94 -27.61 -3.30
CA ASN A 5 -4.72 -28.79 -4.11
C ASN A 5 -5.42 -28.71 -5.48
N ALA A 6 -6.65 -28.18 -5.53
CA ALA A 6 -7.38 -27.97 -6.78
C ALA A 6 -6.65 -26.97 -7.68
N TRP A 7 -6.22 -25.84 -7.13
CA TRP A 7 -5.45 -24.83 -7.87
C TRP A 7 -4.11 -25.36 -8.39
N HIS A 8 -3.40 -26.15 -7.58
CA HIS A 8 -2.15 -26.78 -8.00
C HIS A 8 -2.35 -27.71 -9.20
N ARG A 9 -3.41 -28.53 -9.20
CA ARG A 9 -3.76 -29.41 -10.33
C ARG A 9 -4.08 -28.60 -11.59
N ILE A 10 -4.90 -27.55 -11.47
CA ILE A 10 -5.27 -26.68 -12.60
C ILE A 10 -4.03 -26.02 -13.20
N LEU A 11 -3.12 -25.50 -12.37
CA LEU A 11 -1.90 -24.85 -12.85
C LEU A 11 -0.94 -25.83 -13.52
N LYS A 12 -0.81 -27.06 -13.00
CA LYS A 12 0.00 -28.11 -13.62
C LYS A 12 -0.50 -28.51 -15.01
N VAL A 13 -1.81 -28.53 -15.22
CA VAL A 13 -2.40 -28.76 -16.56
C VAL A 13 -2.12 -27.56 -17.46
N ARG A 14 -2.30 -26.32 -16.96
CA ARG A 14 -2.02 -25.10 -17.74
C ARG A 14 -0.56 -24.97 -18.15
N SER A 15 0.39 -25.42 -17.32
CA SER A 15 1.82 -25.37 -17.64
C SER A 15 2.24 -26.32 -18.78
N LEU A 16 1.34 -27.20 -19.25
CA LEU A 16 1.61 -28.04 -20.43
C LEU A 16 1.54 -27.24 -21.74
N VAL A 17 0.84 -26.10 -21.74
CA VAL A 17 0.56 -25.31 -22.95
C VAL A 17 1.00 -23.86 -22.80
N LEU A 18 1.15 -23.35 -21.58
CA LEU A 18 1.55 -21.98 -21.29
C LEU A 18 2.85 -21.94 -20.49
N SER A 19 3.78 -21.09 -20.91
CA SER A 19 4.97 -20.79 -20.12
C SER A 19 4.58 -20.04 -18.83
N PRO A 20 5.36 -20.16 -17.74
CA PRO A 20 5.09 -19.41 -16.51
C PRO A 20 5.05 -17.89 -16.70
N SER A 21 5.78 -17.34 -17.67
CA SER A 21 5.73 -15.92 -18.08
C SER A 21 4.37 -15.49 -18.65
N ASP A 22 3.65 -16.41 -19.30
CA ASP A 22 2.45 -16.09 -20.07
C ASP A 22 1.19 -16.18 -19.21
N ASN A 23 1.29 -16.83 -18.03
CA ASN A 23 0.18 -17.08 -17.12
C ASN A 23 0.43 -16.53 -15.70
N VAL A 24 1.18 -15.43 -15.57
CA VAL A 24 1.56 -14.85 -14.27
C VAL A 24 0.34 -14.57 -13.39
N ASP A 25 -0.77 -14.12 -13.97
CA ASP A 25 -2.01 -13.81 -13.25
C ASP A 25 -2.58 -15.01 -12.46
N ALA A 26 -2.60 -16.21 -13.06
CA ALA A 26 -3.09 -17.40 -12.36
C ALA A 26 -2.12 -17.84 -11.25
N TRP A 27 -0.81 -17.69 -11.48
CA TRP A 27 0.21 -17.98 -10.48
C TRP A 27 0.19 -17.00 -9.30
N LEU A 28 -0.03 -15.70 -9.53
CA LEU A 28 -0.18 -14.71 -8.47
C LEU A 28 -1.45 -14.92 -7.63
N ARG A 29 -2.55 -15.36 -8.25
CA ARG A 29 -3.76 -15.78 -7.53
C ARG A 29 -3.46 -16.99 -6.65
N PHE A 30 -2.76 -17.99 -7.18
CA PHE A 30 -2.39 -19.16 -6.40
C PHE A 30 -1.41 -18.85 -5.26
N ALA A 31 -0.41 -17.99 -5.48
CA ALA A 31 0.48 -17.51 -4.43
C ALA A 31 -0.30 -16.76 -3.34
N SER A 32 -1.30 -15.96 -3.73
CA SER A 32 -2.19 -15.26 -2.78
C SER A 32 -3.03 -16.23 -1.96
N LEU A 33 -3.55 -17.30 -2.56
CA LEU A 33 -4.28 -18.36 -1.85
C LEU A 33 -3.37 -19.15 -0.89
N CYS A 34 -2.14 -19.46 -1.31
CA CYS A 34 -1.15 -20.10 -0.45
C CYS A 34 -0.86 -19.23 0.78
N ARG A 35 -0.70 -17.91 0.58
CA ARG A 35 -0.52 -16.95 1.68
C ARG A 35 -1.74 -16.89 2.61
N GLN A 36 -2.96 -16.77 2.06
CA GLN A 36 -4.19 -16.70 2.86
C GLN A 36 -4.48 -17.99 3.64
N SER A 37 -4.08 -19.15 3.10
CA SER A 37 -4.22 -20.44 3.76
C SER A 37 -3.10 -20.77 4.76
N GLY A 38 -2.15 -19.86 4.97
CA GLY A 38 -1.01 -20.03 5.87
C GLY A 38 0.13 -20.90 5.33
N ASN A 39 0.07 -21.32 4.06
CA ASN A 39 1.15 -22.06 3.41
C ASN A 39 2.19 -21.09 2.80
N PHE A 40 2.93 -20.43 3.69
CA PHE A 40 3.96 -19.46 3.34
C PHE A 40 5.09 -20.02 2.46
N PRO A 41 5.67 -21.20 2.76
CA PRO A 41 6.79 -21.72 1.96
C PRO A 41 6.43 -21.96 0.49
N LEU A 42 5.20 -22.41 0.23
CA LEU A 42 4.73 -22.60 -1.14
C LEU A 42 4.49 -21.26 -1.85
N SER A 43 3.93 -20.28 -1.15
CA SER A 43 3.73 -18.92 -1.67
C SER A 43 5.07 -18.29 -2.07
N GLU A 44 6.07 -18.40 -1.20
CA GLU A 44 7.43 -17.92 -1.44
C GLU A 44 8.06 -18.54 -2.67
N ARG A 45 8.05 -19.88 -2.75
CA ARG A 45 8.66 -20.60 -3.86
C ARG A 45 8.10 -20.14 -5.20
N ILE A 46 6.78 -20.00 -5.31
CA ILE A 46 6.13 -19.55 -6.54
C ILE A 46 6.60 -18.12 -6.88
N LEU A 47 6.53 -17.20 -5.92
CA LEU A 47 6.88 -15.80 -6.16
C LEU A 47 8.35 -15.63 -6.55
N VAL A 48 9.27 -16.32 -5.85
CA VAL A 48 10.71 -16.28 -6.15
C VAL A 48 11.02 -16.92 -7.50
N ASP A 49 10.36 -18.01 -7.87
CA ASP A 49 10.53 -18.65 -9.18
C ASP A 49 10.14 -17.69 -10.32
N HIS A 50 8.98 -17.03 -10.20
CA HIS A 50 8.56 -16.02 -11.17
C HIS A 50 9.49 -14.80 -11.21
N LEU A 51 10.03 -14.34 -10.07
CA LEU A 51 11.01 -13.26 -10.05
C LEU A 51 12.29 -13.65 -10.80
N ARG A 52 12.77 -14.90 -10.64
CA ARG A 52 13.96 -15.41 -11.35
C ARG A 52 13.74 -15.53 -12.86
N ILE A 53 12.58 -16.02 -13.26
CA ILE A 53 12.22 -16.15 -14.69
C ILE A 53 12.17 -14.77 -15.36
N LEU A 54 11.64 -13.76 -14.66
CA LEU A 54 11.51 -12.40 -15.18
C LEU A 54 12.80 -11.56 -15.05
N SER A 55 13.76 -11.99 -14.23
CA SER A 55 15.06 -11.33 -14.05
C SER A 55 16.19 -12.36 -13.92
N PRO A 56 16.65 -12.94 -15.05
CA PRO A 56 17.64 -14.02 -15.06
C PRO A 56 19.08 -13.60 -14.66
N GLY A 57 19.29 -12.38 -14.16
CA GLY A 57 20.59 -11.89 -13.66
C GLY A 57 20.63 -11.60 -12.15
N ALA A 58 19.50 -11.65 -11.45
CA ALA A 58 19.43 -11.34 -10.02
C ALA A 58 19.84 -12.56 -9.18
N SER A 59 21.06 -12.55 -8.64
CA SER A 59 21.52 -13.59 -7.72
C SER A 59 20.68 -13.57 -6.43
N PRO A 60 20.21 -14.72 -5.91
CA PRO A 60 19.30 -14.78 -4.76
C PRO A 60 20.02 -14.63 -3.40
N ARG A 61 21.19 -13.99 -3.37
CA ARG A 61 21.92 -13.73 -2.12
C ARG A 61 21.22 -12.58 -1.38
N MET A 62 20.29 -13.00 -0.53
CA MET A 62 19.85 -12.37 0.72
C MET A 62 19.97 -10.83 0.79
N GLY A 63 18.84 -10.15 0.57
CA GLY A 63 18.46 -9.08 1.49
C GLY A 63 18.28 -7.69 0.90
N ALA A 64 19.21 -7.20 0.08
CA ALA A 64 19.28 -5.77 -0.25
C ALA A 64 19.51 -5.45 -1.73
N ASP A 65 20.13 -6.34 -2.51
CA ASP A 65 20.72 -5.96 -3.79
C ASP A 65 19.84 -6.28 -5.02
N VAL A 66 18.75 -7.03 -4.81
CA VAL A 66 17.87 -7.55 -5.87
C VAL A 66 17.07 -6.44 -6.58
N PHE A 67 16.91 -5.28 -5.96
CA PHE A 67 15.96 -4.24 -6.40
C PHE A 67 16.60 -2.86 -6.64
N GLY A 68 17.92 -2.72 -6.46
CA GLY A 68 18.60 -1.42 -6.39
C GLY A 68 19.34 -0.92 -7.62
N HIS A 69 19.55 -1.74 -8.67
CA HIS A 69 20.43 -1.35 -9.79
C HIS A 69 19.79 -1.59 -11.15
N SER A 70 18.78 -0.78 -11.49
CA SER A 70 18.44 -0.51 -12.89
C SER A 70 19.29 0.67 -13.38
N GLY A 71 20.60 0.46 -13.48
CA GLY A 71 21.54 1.45 -13.98
C GLY A 71 22.47 0.79 -14.99
N VAL A 72 22.26 1.11 -16.27
CA VAL A 72 23.16 0.85 -17.41
C VAL A 72 23.24 -0.65 -17.77
N LEU A 73 22.51 -1.14 -18.77
CA LEU A 73 22.91 -1.13 -20.18
C LEU A 73 21.66 -1.14 -21.10
N ALA A 74 21.65 -0.22 -22.06
CA ALA A 74 20.61 -0.03 -23.05
C ALA A 74 20.48 -1.21 -24.03
N GLY A 75 19.24 -1.67 -24.24
CA GLY A 75 18.79 -2.50 -25.37
C GLY A 75 17.38 -2.06 -25.80
N PRO A 76 16.98 -2.21 -27.08
CA PRO A 76 15.81 -1.55 -27.61
C PRO A 76 14.49 -2.26 -27.23
N VAL A 77 13.62 -1.51 -26.54
CA VAL A 77 12.16 -1.46 -26.74
C VAL A 77 11.44 -2.82 -26.91
N GLN A 78 11.51 -3.66 -25.88
CA GLN A 78 10.50 -4.70 -25.59
C GLN A 78 10.30 -4.93 -24.07
N GLU A 79 10.72 -3.96 -23.25
CA GLU A 79 10.87 -4.07 -21.79
C GLU A 79 9.65 -3.62 -20.97
N THR A 80 8.65 -2.98 -21.58
CA THR A 80 7.55 -2.34 -20.81
C THR A 80 6.60 -3.35 -20.18
N GLN A 81 6.18 -4.38 -20.92
CA GLN A 81 5.29 -5.43 -20.38
C GLN A 81 6.02 -6.34 -19.40
N SER A 82 7.28 -6.72 -19.69
CA SER A 82 8.09 -7.54 -18.79
C SER A 82 8.36 -6.82 -17.46
N SER A 83 8.69 -5.53 -17.52
CA SER A 83 8.85 -4.67 -16.33
C SER A 83 7.53 -4.51 -15.56
N ALA A 84 6.41 -4.33 -16.26
CA ALA A 84 5.10 -4.23 -15.62
C ALA A 84 4.68 -5.51 -14.89
N ILE A 85 4.93 -6.68 -15.48
CA ILE A 85 4.69 -7.98 -14.86
C ILE A 85 5.62 -8.16 -13.66
N HIS A 86 6.91 -7.82 -13.81
CA HIS A 86 7.90 -7.88 -12.74
C HIS A 86 7.46 -7.08 -11.50
N GLN A 87 6.99 -5.84 -11.69
CA GLN A 87 6.47 -4.97 -10.63
C GLN A 87 5.26 -5.58 -9.90
N ARG A 88 4.36 -6.26 -10.63
CA ARG A 88 3.20 -6.96 -10.03
C ARG A 88 3.61 -8.15 -9.18
N VAL A 89 4.64 -8.89 -9.60
CA VAL A 89 5.22 -10.00 -8.83
C VAL A 89 5.93 -9.48 -7.59
N GLN A 90 6.74 -8.42 -7.71
CA GLN A 90 7.39 -7.73 -6.59
C GLN A 90 6.37 -7.29 -5.52
N TYR A 91 5.31 -6.59 -5.93
CA TYR A 91 4.22 -6.20 -5.03
C TYR A 91 3.59 -7.40 -4.31
N SER A 92 3.41 -8.52 -5.02
CA SER A 92 2.87 -9.75 -4.43
C SER A 92 3.82 -10.38 -3.42
N TYR A 93 5.13 -10.33 -3.69
CA TYR A 93 6.19 -10.76 -2.79
C TYR A 93 6.28 -9.91 -1.52
N TYR A 94 6.17 -8.59 -1.62
CA TYR A 94 6.14 -7.74 -0.42
C TYR A 94 4.92 -8.02 0.46
N LYS A 95 3.76 -8.27 -0.14
CA LYS A 95 2.59 -8.69 0.65
C LYS A 95 2.77 -10.07 1.28
N TYR A 96 3.62 -10.94 0.73
CA TYR A 96 4.01 -12.21 1.36
C TYR A 96 4.93 -11.96 2.55
N LEU A 97 5.99 -11.16 2.38
CA LEU A 97 6.92 -10.79 3.47
C LEU A 97 6.19 -10.19 4.67
N TRP A 98 5.20 -9.32 4.41
CA TRP A 98 4.35 -8.76 5.45
C TRP A 98 3.61 -9.83 6.27
N SER A 99 3.10 -10.88 5.61
CA SER A 99 2.38 -11.97 6.27
C SER A 99 3.28 -12.95 7.02
N VAL A 100 4.56 -13.04 6.65
CA VAL A 100 5.56 -13.86 7.35
C VAL A 100 6.06 -13.21 8.64
N GLY A 101 5.91 -11.88 8.76
CA GLY A 101 6.37 -11.09 9.91
C GLY A 101 7.57 -10.20 9.61
N GLU A 102 8.11 -10.23 8.39
CA GLU A 102 9.17 -9.33 7.93
C GLU A 102 8.62 -7.96 7.50
N GLN A 103 7.89 -7.31 8.40
CA GLN A 103 7.12 -6.08 8.11
C GLN A 103 7.99 -4.90 7.67
N ASN A 104 9.18 -4.74 8.27
CA ASN A 104 10.12 -3.66 7.91
C ASN A 104 10.60 -3.81 6.46
N ARG A 105 11.07 -5.02 6.09
CA ARG A 105 11.53 -5.32 4.73
C ARG A 105 10.40 -5.21 3.70
N ALA A 106 9.18 -5.61 4.08
CA ALA A 106 8.01 -5.45 3.23
C ALA A 106 7.69 -3.96 2.98
N LEU A 107 7.70 -3.13 4.03
CA LEU A 107 7.43 -1.71 3.93
C LEU A 107 8.48 -0.99 3.08
N ASP A 108 9.77 -1.23 3.33
CA ASP A 108 10.86 -0.63 2.55
C ASP A 108 10.79 -1.05 1.08
N GLY A 109 10.52 -2.32 0.81
CA GLY A 109 10.35 -2.83 -0.55
C GLY A 109 9.20 -2.17 -1.31
N VAL A 110 8.04 -1.97 -0.67
CA VAL A 110 6.91 -1.27 -1.31
C VAL A 110 7.20 0.22 -1.52
N ARG A 111 7.92 0.87 -0.60
CA ARG A 111 8.33 2.27 -0.78
C ARG A 111 9.27 2.43 -1.98
N GLN A 112 10.26 1.55 -2.11
CA GLN A 112 11.15 1.52 -3.27
C GLN A 112 10.38 1.26 -4.57
N LEU A 113 9.40 0.35 -4.54
CA LEU A 113 8.52 0.10 -5.69
C LEU A 113 7.70 1.34 -6.07
N CYS A 114 7.13 2.06 -5.10
CA CYS A 114 6.44 3.33 -5.36
C CYS A 114 7.37 4.34 -6.02
N GLN A 115 8.59 4.50 -5.51
CA GLN A 115 9.58 5.42 -6.08
C GLN A 115 9.95 5.05 -7.52
N ALA A 116 10.18 3.76 -7.79
CA ALA A 116 10.47 3.28 -9.14
C ALA A 116 9.30 3.51 -10.12
N LEU A 117 8.06 3.31 -9.66
CA LEU A 117 6.84 3.54 -10.45
C LEU A 117 6.57 5.04 -10.70
N ILE A 118 6.96 5.91 -9.78
CA ILE A 118 6.86 7.37 -9.95
C ILE A 118 7.92 7.86 -10.95
N GLN A 119 9.15 7.35 -10.87
CA GLN A 119 10.24 7.72 -11.78
C GLN A 119 10.01 7.22 -13.20
N ASN A 120 9.42 6.02 -13.34
CA ASN A 120 9.07 5.43 -14.62
C ASN A 120 7.56 5.23 -14.69
N PRO A 121 6.78 6.28 -15.01
CA PRO A 121 5.33 6.21 -15.09
C PRO A 121 4.93 5.32 -16.27
N GLY A 122 4.78 4.02 -16.02
CA GLY A 122 4.26 3.05 -16.96
C GLY A 122 2.73 2.96 -16.91
N PRO A 123 2.11 2.00 -17.63
CA PRO A 123 0.66 1.77 -17.61
C PRO A 123 0.12 1.27 -16.25
N ASN A 124 0.97 1.22 -15.22
CA ASN A 124 0.72 0.61 -13.92
C ASN A 124 0.28 1.62 -12.85
N THR A 125 -0.41 2.70 -13.22
CA THR A 125 -0.97 3.69 -12.26
C THR A 125 -1.82 3.00 -11.19
N GLY A 126 -2.63 2.00 -11.58
CA GLY A 126 -3.42 1.23 -10.62
C GLY A 126 -2.59 0.39 -9.64
N LEU A 127 -1.38 -0.04 -10.01
CA LEU A 127 -0.46 -0.71 -9.10
C LEU A 127 0.21 0.30 -8.16
N LEU A 128 0.58 1.48 -8.66
CA LEU A 128 1.12 2.58 -7.85
C LEU A 128 0.12 3.00 -6.77
N VAL A 129 -1.14 3.25 -7.14
CA VAL A 129 -2.23 3.56 -6.20
C VAL A 129 -2.35 2.47 -5.14
N LYS A 130 -2.38 1.19 -5.53
CA LYS A 130 -2.43 0.07 -4.58
C LYS A 130 -1.24 0.04 -3.64
N SER A 131 -0.04 0.34 -4.15
CA SER A 131 1.21 0.34 -3.38
C SER A 131 1.27 1.51 -2.40
N LEU A 132 0.81 2.69 -2.79
CA LEU A 132 0.69 3.87 -1.93
C LEU A 132 -0.30 3.64 -0.78
N LEU A 133 -1.50 3.14 -1.10
CA LEU A 133 -2.47 2.76 -0.06
C LEU A 133 -1.87 1.73 0.89
N LYS A 134 -1.15 0.73 0.34
CA LYS A 134 -0.55 -0.31 1.17
C LYS A 134 0.58 0.23 2.05
N THR A 135 1.34 1.21 1.57
CA THR A 135 2.39 1.90 2.34
C THR A 135 1.80 2.61 3.55
N GLY A 136 0.70 3.35 3.37
CA GLY A 136 -0.03 3.99 4.47
C GLY A 136 -0.57 2.96 5.48
N ASP A 137 -1.26 1.93 4.99
CA ASP A 137 -1.84 0.87 5.83
C ASP A 137 -0.77 0.18 6.69
N TRP A 138 0.37 -0.14 6.09
CA TRP A 138 1.48 -0.83 6.75
C TRP A 138 2.24 0.05 7.73
N ARG A 139 2.40 1.33 7.40
CA ARG A 139 3.03 2.29 8.31
C ARG A 139 2.16 2.53 9.55
N LEU A 140 0.83 2.59 9.40
CA LEU A 140 -0.08 2.63 10.55
C LEU A 140 -0.02 1.35 11.38
N ALA A 141 0.08 0.18 10.73
CA ALA A 141 0.13 -1.10 11.42
C ALA A 141 1.43 -1.32 12.23
N GLN A 142 2.48 -0.54 11.99
CA GLN A 142 3.69 -0.53 12.83
C GLN A 142 3.50 0.24 14.14
N VAL A 143 2.49 1.09 14.23
CA VAL A 143 2.19 1.83 15.47
C VAL A 143 1.56 0.87 16.48
N PRO A 144 2.09 0.76 17.71
CA PRO A 144 1.51 -0.07 18.74
C PRO A 144 0.04 0.29 19.02
N HIS A 145 -0.78 -0.70 19.32
CA HIS A 145 -2.21 -0.47 19.58
C HIS A 145 -2.39 0.46 20.79
N GLY A 146 -3.18 1.51 20.61
CA GLY A 146 -3.42 2.52 21.64
C GLY A 146 -2.29 3.56 21.83
N ALA A 147 -1.17 3.43 21.10
CA ALA A 147 -0.16 4.47 21.09
C ALA A 147 -0.58 5.65 20.19
N ARG A 148 -0.16 6.85 20.57
CA ARG A 148 -0.33 8.03 19.72
C ARG A 148 0.55 7.89 18.47
N VAL A 149 0.00 8.23 17.32
CA VAL A 149 0.77 8.25 16.08
C VAL A 149 1.65 9.49 16.09
N ASP A 150 2.96 9.31 15.94
CA ASP A 150 3.90 10.42 15.86
C ASP A 150 3.65 11.31 14.62
N ARG A 151 3.97 12.61 14.71
CA ARG A 151 3.70 13.60 13.66
C ARG A 151 4.35 13.23 12.32
N ASP A 152 5.56 12.66 12.32
CA ASP A 152 6.24 12.26 11.09
C ASP A 152 5.52 11.08 10.42
N THR A 153 4.99 10.19 11.23
CA THR A 153 4.21 9.05 10.76
C THR A 153 2.86 9.50 10.20
N GLN A 154 2.19 10.43 10.88
CA GLN A 154 0.94 11.05 10.41
C GLN A 154 1.14 11.70 9.03
N ASN A 155 2.16 12.57 8.90
CA ASN A 155 2.44 13.29 7.66
C ASN A 155 2.72 12.34 6.50
N ALA A 156 3.52 11.30 6.73
CA ALA A 156 3.86 10.36 5.67
C ALA A 156 2.68 9.47 5.23
N VAL A 157 1.82 9.07 6.18
CA VAL A 157 0.60 8.30 5.88
C VAL A 157 -0.39 9.18 5.11
N LEU A 158 -0.60 10.43 5.53
CA LEU A 158 -1.44 11.39 4.84
C LEU A 158 -0.95 11.65 3.42
N ALA A 159 0.35 11.90 3.23
CA ALA A 159 0.95 12.08 1.91
C ALA A 159 0.76 10.85 1.01
N SER A 160 0.91 9.64 1.57
CA SER A 160 0.70 8.39 0.81
C SER A 160 -0.74 8.25 0.33
N TYR A 161 -1.72 8.53 1.19
CA TYR A 161 -3.14 8.45 0.84
C TYR A 161 -3.58 9.59 -0.09
N GLN A 162 -3.10 10.82 0.13
CA GLN A 162 -3.37 11.96 -0.74
C GLN A 162 -2.82 11.72 -2.15
N ASN A 163 -1.60 11.20 -2.29
CA ASN A 163 -1.04 10.85 -3.59
C ASN A 163 -1.88 9.77 -4.28
N ALA A 164 -2.41 8.80 -3.52
CA ALA A 164 -3.27 7.76 -4.07
C ALA A 164 -4.62 8.31 -4.57
N THR A 165 -5.24 9.26 -3.88
CA THR A 165 -6.51 9.88 -4.30
C THR A 165 -6.35 10.84 -5.46
N GLN A 166 -5.20 11.52 -5.58
CA GLN A 166 -4.90 12.36 -6.75
C GLN A 166 -4.67 11.53 -8.01
N LEU A 167 -4.04 10.36 -7.88
CA LEU A 167 -3.78 9.45 -9.00
C LEU A 167 -5.05 8.71 -9.47
N ASP A 168 -5.96 8.39 -8.56
CA ASP A 168 -7.24 7.75 -8.86
C ASP A 168 -8.38 8.38 -8.04
N PRO A 169 -9.02 9.44 -8.56
CA PRO A 169 -10.11 10.13 -7.87
C PRO A 169 -11.34 9.25 -7.64
N SER A 170 -11.52 8.17 -8.39
CA SER A 170 -12.66 7.26 -8.27
C SER A 170 -12.51 6.23 -7.15
N ASN A 171 -11.32 6.12 -6.55
CA ASN A 171 -10.99 5.09 -5.58
C ASN A 171 -11.56 5.41 -4.18
N TYR A 172 -12.78 4.93 -3.91
CA TYR A 172 -13.43 5.03 -2.61
C TYR A 172 -12.52 4.62 -1.44
N LYS A 173 -11.76 3.53 -1.59
CA LYS A 173 -10.90 3.02 -0.51
C LYS A 173 -9.82 4.05 -0.14
N GLY A 174 -9.26 4.75 -1.13
CA GLY A 174 -8.27 5.80 -0.90
C GLY A 174 -8.85 6.98 -0.13
N TRP A 175 -10.00 7.50 -0.59
CA TRP A 175 -10.70 8.59 0.08
C TRP A 175 -11.12 8.25 1.51
N HIS A 176 -11.68 7.06 1.70
CA HIS A 176 -12.08 6.58 3.02
C HIS A 176 -10.87 6.49 3.96
N SER A 177 -9.76 5.89 3.53
CA SER A 177 -8.55 5.74 4.36
C SER A 177 -7.96 7.11 4.71
N TRP A 178 -7.91 8.04 3.75
CA TRP A 178 -7.45 9.41 3.99
C TRP A 178 -8.33 10.14 5.01
N ALA A 179 -9.65 10.06 4.87
CA ALA A 179 -10.60 10.69 5.78
C ALA A 179 -10.48 10.13 7.21
N MET A 180 -10.37 8.81 7.35
CA MET A 180 -10.21 8.15 8.66
C MET A 180 -8.95 8.60 9.38
N VAL A 181 -7.82 8.75 8.67
CA VAL A 181 -6.58 9.23 9.29
C VAL A 181 -6.68 10.70 9.69
N ASN A 182 -7.22 11.57 8.83
CA ASN A 182 -7.44 12.98 9.19
C ASN A 182 -8.32 13.10 10.44
N PHE A 183 -9.41 12.32 10.51
CA PHE A 183 -10.28 12.29 11.68
C PHE A 183 -9.53 11.84 12.95
N ALA A 184 -8.77 10.75 12.86
CA ALA A 184 -7.99 10.22 13.99
C ALA A 184 -6.94 11.22 14.48
N ILE A 185 -6.27 11.96 13.58
CA ILE A 185 -5.31 13.01 13.94
C ILE A 185 -6.01 14.14 14.69
N MET A 186 -7.16 14.59 14.20
CA MET A 186 -7.96 15.64 14.86
C MET A 186 -8.43 15.23 16.25
N GLU A 187 -8.82 13.97 16.43
CA GLU A 187 -9.20 13.42 17.74
C GLU A 187 -8.02 13.41 18.71
N GLN A 188 -6.83 13.02 18.26
CA GLN A 188 -5.60 13.05 19.07
C GLN A 188 -5.21 14.47 19.49
N LEU A 189 -5.42 15.47 18.62
CA LEU A 189 -5.16 16.88 18.95
C LEU A 189 -6.12 17.40 20.03
N LYS A 190 -7.41 17.08 19.92
CA LYS A 190 -8.43 17.45 20.92
C LYS A 190 -8.18 16.76 22.27
N GLY A 191 -7.85 15.47 22.25
CA GLY A 191 -7.53 14.72 23.47
C GLY A 191 -6.29 15.25 24.21
N GLY A 192 -5.27 15.72 23.47
CA GLY A 192 -4.09 16.36 24.06
C GLY A 192 -4.32 17.78 24.59
N ALA A 193 -5.32 18.49 24.06
CA ALA A 193 -5.70 19.83 24.55
C ALA A 193 -6.39 19.76 25.93
N HIS A 194 -7.22 18.74 26.18
CA HIS A 194 -7.92 18.59 27.47
C HIS A 194 -7.01 18.18 28.64
N THR A 195 -5.89 17.50 28.40
CA THR A 195 -4.93 17.15 29.46
C THR A 195 -3.98 18.28 29.82
N SER A 196 -3.98 19.38 29.06
CA SER A 196 -3.07 20.51 29.23
C SER A 196 -3.74 21.73 29.90
N THR A 197 -5.05 21.66 30.17
CA THR A 197 -5.84 22.71 30.85
C THR A 197 -6.28 22.23 32.23
N SER A 198 -5.33 22.17 33.17
CA SER A 198 -5.63 22.30 34.60
C SER A 198 -4.46 23.02 35.26
N GLY A 199 -4.58 24.36 35.31
CA GLY A 199 -3.54 25.26 35.79
C GLY A 199 -3.84 26.72 35.47
N GLN A 200 -4.93 27.23 36.06
CA GLN A 200 -5.37 28.63 36.26
C GLN A 200 -5.29 29.71 35.13
N PRO A 201 -6.27 30.64 35.09
CA PRO A 201 -6.36 31.68 34.08
C PRO A 201 -5.56 32.93 34.48
N SER A 202 -4.83 33.54 33.55
CA SER A 202 -4.42 34.94 33.63
C SER A 202 -4.12 35.46 32.22
N GLU A 203 -4.89 36.47 31.82
CA GLU A 203 -4.73 37.24 30.59
C GLU A 203 -3.32 37.84 30.51
N LYS A 204 -2.72 37.79 29.31
CA LYS A 204 -2.07 38.91 28.64
C LYS A 204 -1.73 38.54 27.20
N GLU A 205 -2.19 39.39 26.29
CA GLU A 205 -1.89 39.38 24.86
C GLU A 205 -0.39 39.61 24.62
N GLN A 206 0.19 38.89 23.64
CA GLN A 206 1.18 39.45 22.72
C GLN A 206 1.37 38.57 21.48
N GLU A 207 1.44 39.26 20.34
CA GLU A 207 1.50 38.80 18.96
C GLU A 207 2.81 38.04 18.62
N GLY A 208 2.74 37.15 17.62
CA GLY A 208 3.92 36.72 16.83
C GLY A 208 3.93 35.27 16.35
N GLU A 209 4.09 35.11 15.03
CA GLU A 209 4.59 33.94 14.27
C GLU A 209 3.61 32.88 13.75
N ASP A 210 3.17 33.11 12.51
CA ASP A 210 3.13 32.20 11.35
C ASP A 210 3.22 30.69 11.62
N GLY A 211 2.08 30.10 11.99
CA GLY A 211 1.78 28.70 11.75
C GLY A 211 0.60 28.62 10.81
N GLU A 212 0.85 28.41 9.51
CA GLU A 212 -0.18 28.12 8.51
C GLU A 212 -0.99 26.90 8.96
N VAL A 213 -2.13 27.16 9.60
CA VAL A 213 -3.12 26.16 9.95
C VAL A 213 -3.71 25.70 8.63
N VAL A 214 -3.18 24.60 8.09
CA VAL A 214 -3.77 23.92 6.94
C VAL A 214 -5.19 23.51 7.34
N ALA A 215 -6.14 24.36 6.95
CA ALA A 215 -7.56 24.11 7.14
C ALA A 215 -7.91 22.78 6.48
N PRO A 216 -8.89 22.01 7.03
CA PRO A 216 -9.44 20.87 6.31
C PRO A 216 -9.94 21.35 4.95
N LEU A 217 -9.28 20.91 3.87
CA LEU A 217 -9.69 21.24 2.52
C LEU A 217 -11.14 20.79 2.32
N PRO A 218 -12.03 21.66 1.82
CA PRO A 218 -13.42 21.29 1.59
C PRO A 218 -13.48 20.16 0.57
N LEU A 219 -14.29 19.15 0.87
CA LEU A 219 -14.57 18.04 -0.04
C LEU A 219 -15.08 18.60 -1.39
N PRO A 220 -14.63 18.04 -2.54
CA PRO A 220 -15.15 18.43 -3.84
C PRO A 220 -16.69 18.32 -3.89
N PRO A 221 -17.38 19.28 -4.51
CA PRO A 221 -18.84 19.40 -4.44
C PRO A 221 -19.61 18.21 -5.02
N GLU A 222 -18.97 17.35 -5.82
CA GLU A 222 -19.66 16.25 -6.52
C GLU A 222 -19.94 15.01 -5.66
N HIS A 223 -19.37 14.89 -4.45
CA HIS A 223 -19.58 13.73 -3.57
C HIS A 223 -20.41 14.01 -2.32
N HIS A 224 -20.91 15.24 -2.13
CA HIS A 224 -21.77 15.61 -1.01
C HIS A 224 -23.03 14.74 -0.95
N HIS A 225 -23.60 14.43 -2.10
CA HIS A 225 -24.82 13.64 -2.18
C HIS A 225 -24.58 12.16 -1.84
N GLN A 226 -23.44 11.59 -2.24
CA GLN A 226 -23.09 10.20 -1.92
C GLN A 226 -22.71 10.02 -0.43
N PHE A 227 -22.04 11.02 0.15
CA PHE A 227 -21.69 11.00 1.57
C PHE A 227 -22.93 11.09 2.47
N GLN A 228 -23.90 11.94 2.12
CA GLN A 228 -25.18 12.03 2.84
C GLN A 228 -25.97 10.72 2.73
N THR A 229 -26.05 10.10 1.54
CA THR A 229 -26.76 8.83 1.37
C THR A 229 -26.10 7.68 2.12
N ALA A 230 -24.76 7.63 2.18
CA ALA A 230 -24.02 6.62 2.94
C ALA A 230 -24.20 6.78 4.46
N GLN A 231 -24.17 8.02 4.97
CA GLN A 231 -24.46 8.31 6.39
C GLN A 231 -25.90 7.94 6.77
N GLN A 232 -26.85 8.21 5.89
CA GLN A 232 -28.27 7.94 6.13
C GLN A 232 -28.58 6.44 6.10
N GLN A 233 -27.94 5.67 5.21
CA GLN A 233 -28.04 4.21 5.20
C GLN A 233 -27.39 3.57 6.44
N GLN A 234 -26.29 4.14 6.94
CA GLN A 234 -25.62 3.64 8.14
C GLN A 234 -26.43 3.92 9.42
N GLN A 235 -27.16 5.04 9.48
CA GLN A 235 -28.10 5.33 10.58
C GLN A 235 -29.36 4.45 10.53
N GLN A 236 -29.87 4.12 9.34
CA GLN A 236 -31.02 3.21 9.19
C GLN A 236 -30.70 1.75 9.52
N GLN A 237 -29.43 1.34 9.50
CA GLN A 237 -29.00 0.00 9.93
C GLN A 237 -28.77 -0.10 11.44
N GLN A 238 -28.79 1.03 12.16
CA GLN A 238 -28.61 1.09 13.62
C GLN A 238 -29.92 1.36 14.38
N GLN A 239 -31.06 1.45 13.69
CA GLN A 239 -32.42 1.49 14.25
C GLN A 239 -33.15 0.21 13.87
#